data_AF-A0A2G6KTU4-F1
#
_entry.id   AF-A0A2G6KTU4-F1
#
_cell.length_a   1.000
_cell.length_b   1.000
_cell.length_c   1.000
_cell.angle_alpha   90.00
_cell.angle_beta   90.00
_cell.angle_gamma   90.00
#
_symmetry.space_group_name_H-M   'P 1'
#
loop_
_entity.id
_entity.type
_entity.pdbx_description
1 polymer ?
#
loop_
_entity_poly.entity_id
_entity_poly.type
_entity_poly.pdbx_seq_one_letter_code
_entity_poly.pdbx_strand_id
1 'polypeptide(L)'
;MHEEVQDYYGKTLNSSDDLQTSACCTAEPPTPRLKSVLAKIHDEVMSRYYGCGLIAPDQLAGAHILDLGSGAGRDCYALSALVGESGSVTGVDMTPEQLAVANRHIAYHQKAFGFSKPNVRFLEGYLEKLDELDLAENRFDIIVSNCVLNLCTDKQAVFNHAYRLLKPGGEMYFSDVYADRRVPDELAKDPVLYGECLSGALYWNDFLNIAKKAGFTDPRLVEDRPLTVDNPKIEEKLGNIGFYSATYRLFKIADLEPQCEDYGQAVRYKGTLEGSPDAFVLDNHHIIETGRIFPVCGNTWRMLNETRFREHFDFYGDWSTHYGIFEGCGTDIPFGQSILTDSGDHGGGCC
;
A
#
# COMPACT_ATOMS: atom_id res chain seq x y z
N MET A 1 -17.15 17.63 -8.98
CA MET A 1 -16.02 16.76 -8.58
C MET A 1 -16.35 15.28 -8.74
N HIS A 2 -17.24 14.66 -7.96
CA HIS A 2 -17.55 13.22 -8.16
C HIS A 2 -18.02 12.89 -9.59
N GLU A 3 -18.98 13.65 -10.14
CA GLU A 3 -19.44 13.49 -11.53
C GLU A 3 -18.31 13.71 -12.55
N GLU A 4 -17.41 14.66 -12.30
CA GLU A 4 -16.28 14.96 -13.20
C GLU A 4 -15.26 13.80 -13.21
N VAL A 5 -14.99 13.19 -12.05
CA VAL A 5 -14.12 12.00 -11.96
C VAL A 5 -14.78 10.80 -12.62
N GLN A 6 -16.07 10.55 -12.34
CA GLN A 6 -16.82 9.46 -12.97
C GLN A 6 -16.87 9.59 -14.50
N ASP A 7 -17.14 10.79 -15.03
CA ASP A 7 -17.15 11.01 -16.47
C ASP A 7 -15.75 10.90 -17.09
N TYR A 8 -14.70 11.34 -16.38
CA TYR A 8 -13.33 11.20 -16.86
C TYR A 8 -12.92 9.73 -16.99
N TYR A 9 -13.07 8.92 -15.93
CA TYR A 9 -12.66 7.50 -15.94
C TYR A 9 -13.66 6.55 -16.60
N GLY A 10 -14.94 6.92 -16.65
CA GLY A 10 -16.00 6.13 -17.26
C GLY A 10 -16.15 6.36 -18.77
N LYS A 11 -15.92 7.59 -19.25
CA LYS A 11 -16.25 7.99 -20.63
C LYS A 11 -15.10 8.62 -21.41
N THR A 12 -14.16 9.29 -20.75
CA THR A 12 -13.14 10.10 -21.41
C THR A 12 -11.84 9.33 -21.67
N LEU A 13 -11.34 8.62 -20.65
CA LEU A 13 -10.18 7.74 -20.78
C LEU A 13 -10.53 6.49 -21.59
N ASN A 14 -9.71 6.21 -22.63
CA ASN A 14 -9.85 5.00 -23.44
C ASN A 14 -8.66 4.05 -23.29
N SER A 15 -7.46 4.56 -22.91
CA SER A 15 -6.27 3.73 -22.65
C SER A 15 -5.29 4.39 -21.66
N SER A 16 -4.36 3.61 -21.11
CA SER A 16 -3.27 4.12 -20.25
C SER A 16 -2.29 5.03 -20.99
N ASP A 17 -2.25 4.97 -22.33
CA ASP A 17 -1.39 5.82 -23.17
C ASP A 17 -1.87 7.28 -23.23
N ASP A 18 -3.08 7.55 -22.72
CA ASP A 18 -3.67 8.90 -22.65
C ASP A 18 -3.12 9.72 -21.46
N LEU A 19 -2.36 9.11 -20.54
CA LEU A 19 -1.80 9.75 -19.35
C LEU A 19 -0.51 10.53 -19.68
N GLN A 20 -0.38 11.76 -19.17
CA GLN A 20 0.75 12.65 -19.48
C GLN A 20 1.90 12.58 -18.46
N THR A 21 1.81 11.72 -17.46
CA THR A 21 2.80 11.57 -16.40
C THR A 21 3.29 10.13 -16.25
N SER A 22 4.52 9.96 -15.76
CA SER A 22 5.06 8.64 -15.37
C SER A 22 4.44 8.11 -14.07
N ALA A 23 3.42 8.78 -13.52
CA ALA A 23 2.70 8.37 -12.32
C ALA A 23 2.20 6.92 -12.45
N CYS A 24 1.74 6.54 -13.65
CA CYS A 24 1.15 5.23 -13.91
C CYS A 24 2.09 4.12 -14.42
N CYS A 25 3.41 4.30 -14.32
CA CYS A 25 4.38 3.30 -14.78
C CYS A 25 4.93 2.45 -13.62
N THR A 26 4.84 1.12 -13.71
CA THR A 26 5.61 0.22 -12.81
C THR A 26 7.07 0.16 -13.21
N ALA A 27 7.97 0.35 -12.24
CA ALA A 27 9.41 0.27 -12.45
C ALA A 27 9.92 -1.19 -12.60
N GLU A 28 9.28 -2.15 -11.93
CA GLU A 28 9.73 -3.54 -11.92
C GLU A 28 8.88 -4.48 -12.80
N PRO A 29 9.51 -5.43 -13.50
CA PRO A 29 8.78 -6.40 -14.31
C PRO A 29 8.02 -7.39 -13.40
N PRO A 30 6.78 -7.76 -13.75
CA PRO A 30 5.99 -8.67 -12.92
C PRO A 30 6.66 -10.05 -12.80
N THR A 31 6.50 -10.66 -11.62
CA THR A 31 7.02 -12.02 -11.34
C THR A 31 6.45 -13.04 -12.34
N PRO A 32 7.14 -14.17 -12.62
CA PRO A 32 6.62 -15.19 -13.54
C PRO A 32 5.22 -15.70 -13.16
N ARG A 33 4.96 -15.84 -11.85
CA ARG A 33 3.65 -16.19 -11.32
C ARG A 33 2.61 -15.13 -11.68
N LEU A 34 2.89 -13.86 -11.38
CA LEU A 34 1.99 -12.77 -11.72
C LEU A 34 1.75 -12.66 -13.23
N LYS A 35 2.79 -12.79 -14.06
CA LYS A 35 2.65 -12.85 -15.52
C LYS A 35 1.69 -13.95 -15.96
N SER A 36 1.80 -15.16 -15.37
CA SER A 36 0.90 -16.27 -15.69
C SER A 36 -0.55 -16.04 -15.29
N VAL A 37 -0.77 -15.27 -14.22
CA VAL A 37 -2.11 -14.86 -13.77
C VAL A 37 -2.68 -13.78 -14.68
N LEU A 38 -1.92 -12.72 -14.96
CA LEU A 38 -2.34 -11.63 -15.83
C LEU A 38 -2.68 -12.12 -17.25
N ALA A 39 -1.95 -13.12 -17.76
CA ALA A 39 -2.23 -13.73 -19.05
C ALA A 39 -3.58 -14.50 -19.13
N LYS A 40 -4.22 -14.75 -17.99
CA LYS A 40 -5.54 -15.40 -17.89
C LYS A 40 -6.68 -14.39 -17.67
N ILE A 41 -6.37 -13.10 -17.53
CA ILE A 41 -7.38 -12.07 -17.36
C ILE A 41 -7.98 -11.75 -18.73
N HIS A 42 -9.30 -11.57 -18.77
CA HIS A 42 -10.02 -11.27 -20.01
C HIS A 42 -9.56 -9.95 -20.64
N ASP A 43 -9.39 -9.92 -21.97
CA ASP A 43 -8.86 -8.76 -22.71
C ASP A 43 -9.64 -7.46 -22.46
N GLU A 44 -10.98 -7.53 -22.41
CA GLU A 44 -11.84 -6.36 -22.10
C GLU A 44 -11.60 -5.79 -20.69
N VAL A 45 -11.24 -6.64 -19.72
CA VAL A 45 -10.88 -6.17 -18.38
C VAL A 45 -9.49 -5.53 -18.40
N MET A 46 -8.54 -6.16 -19.11
CA MET A 46 -7.18 -5.65 -19.24
C MET A 46 -7.12 -4.31 -19.98
N SER A 47 -7.96 -4.09 -20.99
CA SER A 47 -7.96 -2.86 -21.78
C SER A 47 -8.59 -1.65 -21.08
N ARG A 48 -9.34 -1.87 -19.98
CA ARG A 48 -10.01 -0.83 -19.19
C ARG A 48 -9.27 -0.48 -17.90
N TYR A 49 -7.96 -0.73 -17.88
CA TYR A 49 -7.13 -0.52 -16.69
C TYR A 49 -6.27 0.74 -16.81
N TYR A 50 -6.28 1.56 -15.75
CA TYR A 50 -5.59 2.84 -15.69
C TYR A 50 -4.62 2.96 -14.52
N GLY A 51 -4.33 1.86 -13.81
CA GLY A 51 -3.44 1.86 -12.64
C GLY A 51 -1.99 1.52 -12.95
N CYS A 52 -1.15 1.60 -11.92
CA CYS A 52 0.30 1.38 -12.00
C CYS A 52 0.64 -0.05 -11.58
N GLY A 53 0.35 -1.04 -12.43
CA GLY A 53 0.62 -2.46 -12.15
C GLY A 53 -0.09 -3.03 -10.92
N LEU A 54 0.22 -4.27 -10.56
CA LEU A 54 -0.54 -4.93 -9.49
C LEU A 54 0.02 -4.56 -8.12
N ILE A 55 -0.82 -3.93 -7.29
CA ILE A 55 -0.53 -3.75 -5.87
C ILE A 55 -0.96 -5.00 -5.12
N ALA A 56 0.00 -5.86 -4.80
CA ALA A 56 -0.21 -7.13 -4.14
C ALA A 56 0.90 -7.36 -3.10
N PRO A 57 0.55 -7.39 -1.80
CA PRO A 57 1.52 -7.77 -0.78
C PRO A 57 1.79 -9.28 -0.78
N ASP A 58 2.80 -9.68 -0.02
CA ASP A 58 3.14 -11.09 0.19
C ASP A 58 2.07 -11.89 0.95
N GLN A 59 2.13 -13.22 0.88
CA GLN A 59 1.28 -14.15 1.64
C GLN A 59 -0.24 -13.90 1.45
N LEU A 60 -0.73 -14.15 0.23
CA LEU A 60 -2.13 -13.91 -0.15
C LEU A 60 -3.03 -15.15 -0.05
N ALA A 61 -2.47 -16.35 -0.01
CA ALA A 61 -3.23 -17.59 -0.08
C ALA A 61 -4.31 -17.65 1.02
N GLY A 62 -5.57 -17.80 0.62
CA GLY A 62 -6.73 -17.85 1.52
C GLY A 62 -7.18 -16.51 2.08
N ALA A 63 -6.54 -15.38 1.73
CA ALA A 63 -6.92 -14.07 2.26
C ALA A 63 -8.27 -13.57 1.71
N HIS A 64 -8.98 -12.80 2.54
CA HIS A 64 -10.12 -12.00 2.12
C HIS A 64 -9.65 -10.56 1.87
N ILE A 65 -9.71 -10.13 0.62
CA ILE A 65 -9.19 -8.83 0.16
C ILE A 65 -10.33 -7.88 -0.19
N LEU A 66 -10.18 -6.61 0.19
CA LEU A 66 -11.00 -5.51 -0.32
C LEU A 66 -10.13 -4.63 -1.23
N ASP A 67 -10.57 -4.38 -2.44
CA ASP A 67 -9.93 -3.50 -3.41
C ASP A 67 -10.72 -2.19 -3.52
N LEU A 68 -10.09 -1.08 -3.15
CA LEU A 68 -10.68 0.25 -3.15
C LEU A 68 -10.38 0.97 -4.46
N GLY A 69 -11.42 1.15 -5.29
CA GLY A 69 -11.31 1.68 -6.65
C GLY A 69 -11.01 0.60 -7.68
N SER A 70 -11.81 -0.46 -7.68
CA SER A 70 -11.52 -1.69 -8.44
C SER A 70 -11.61 -1.54 -9.97
N GLY A 71 -12.24 -0.46 -10.47
CA GLY A 71 -12.48 -0.25 -11.91
C GLY A 71 -13.15 -1.45 -12.57
N ALA A 72 -12.68 -1.83 -13.78
CA ALA A 72 -13.13 -3.03 -14.49
C ALA A 72 -12.69 -4.36 -13.83
N GLY A 73 -11.95 -4.31 -12.72
CA GLY A 73 -11.65 -5.46 -11.88
C GLY A 73 -10.35 -6.19 -12.22
N ARG A 74 -9.43 -5.61 -12.99
CA ARG A 74 -8.14 -6.26 -13.32
C ARG A 74 -7.42 -6.76 -12.07
N ASP A 75 -7.20 -5.86 -11.11
CA ASP A 75 -6.44 -6.19 -9.90
C ASP A 75 -7.26 -7.16 -9.02
N CYS A 76 -8.57 -6.96 -8.91
CA CYS A 76 -9.49 -7.93 -8.30
C CYS A 76 -9.37 -9.36 -8.88
N TYR A 77 -9.33 -9.51 -10.20
CA TYR A 77 -9.21 -10.81 -10.85
C TYR A 77 -7.81 -11.41 -10.72
N ALA A 78 -6.77 -10.59 -10.76
CA ALA A 78 -5.41 -11.05 -10.46
C ALA A 78 -5.30 -11.58 -9.02
N LEU A 79 -5.79 -10.80 -8.06
CA LEU A 79 -5.82 -11.16 -6.64
C LEU A 79 -6.69 -12.39 -6.39
N SER A 80 -7.83 -12.53 -7.08
CA SER A 80 -8.70 -13.71 -7.04
C SER A 80 -7.95 -15.01 -7.34
N ALA A 81 -7.05 -15.00 -8.32
CA ALA A 81 -6.21 -16.14 -8.64
C ALA A 81 -5.13 -16.38 -7.56
N LEU A 82 -4.55 -15.32 -7.00
CA LEU A 82 -3.48 -15.41 -6.00
C LEU A 82 -3.97 -15.86 -4.61
N VAL A 83 -5.16 -15.45 -4.20
CA VAL A 83 -5.78 -15.89 -2.94
C VAL A 83 -6.34 -17.30 -3.03
N GLY A 84 -6.64 -17.77 -4.26
CA GLY A 84 -7.20 -19.10 -4.50
C GLY A 84 -8.66 -19.24 -4.03
N GLU A 85 -9.18 -20.46 -4.16
CA GLU A 85 -10.61 -20.76 -3.96
C GLU A 85 -11.09 -20.64 -2.50
N SER A 86 -10.17 -20.72 -1.53
CA SER A 86 -10.46 -20.50 -0.11
C SER A 86 -10.49 -19.02 0.29
N GLY A 87 -9.88 -18.14 -0.51
CA GLY A 87 -9.91 -16.69 -0.32
C GLY A 87 -11.06 -16.03 -1.06
N SER A 88 -11.14 -14.70 -0.97
CA SER A 88 -12.12 -13.92 -1.73
C SER A 88 -11.65 -12.50 -1.98
N VAL A 89 -12.13 -11.87 -3.05
CA VAL A 89 -11.88 -10.45 -3.33
C VAL A 89 -13.19 -9.70 -3.48
N THR A 90 -13.32 -8.58 -2.78
CA THR A 90 -14.43 -7.63 -2.96
C THR A 90 -13.87 -6.35 -3.56
N GLY A 91 -14.35 -5.95 -4.74
CA GLY A 91 -14.02 -4.66 -5.34
C GLY A 91 -15.11 -3.63 -5.04
N VAL A 92 -14.71 -2.40 -4.75
CA VAL A 92 -15.63 -1.23 -4.66
C VAL A 92 -15.22 -0.20 -5.70
N ASP A 93 -16.17 0.25 -6.50
CA ASP A 93 -15.96 1.36 -7.44
C ASP A 93 -17.22 2.23 -7.51
N MET A 94 -17.07 3.49 -7.86
CA MET A 94 -18.20 4.42 -8.01
C MET A 94 -18.76 4.45 -9.44
N THR A 95 -18.14 3.76 -10.41
CA THR A 95 -18.42 3.90 -11.84
C THR A 95 -19.22 2.69 -12.38
N PRO A 96 -20.53 2.84 -12.68
CA PRO A 96 -21.37 1.73 -13.13
C PRO A 96 -20.88 1.05 -14.41
N GLU A 97 -20.29 1.82 -15.35
CA GLU A 97 -19.76 1.30 -16.61
C GLU A 97 -18.56 0.36 -16.39
N GLN A 98 -17.68 0.71 -15.46
CA GLN A 98 -16.53 -0.12 -15.08
C GLN A 98 -17.01 -1.39 -14.37
N LEU A 99 -17.95 -1.25 -13.44
CA LEU A 99 -18.54 -2.38 -12.73
C LEU A 99 -19.33 -3.32 -13.66
N ALA A 100 -19.94 -2.82 -14.73
CA ALA A 100 -20.61 -3.66 -15.72
C ALA A 100 -19.61 -4.58 -16.44
N VAL A 101 -18.43 -4.06 -16.81
CA VAL A 101 -17.33 -4.86 -17.37
C VAL A 101 -16.79 -5.85 -16.33
N ALA A 102 -16.60 -5.40 -15.09
CA ALA A 102 -16.16 -6.29 -14.02
C ALA A 102 -17.13 -7.46 -13.83
N ASN A 103 -18.43 -7.19 -13.65
CA ASN A 103 -19.42 -8.21 -13.34
C ASN A 103 -19.66 -9.22 -14.47
N ARG A 104 -19.66 -8.79 -15.74
CA ARG A 104 -19.92 -9.70 -16.87
C ARG A 104 -18.84 -10.77 -17.05
N HIS A 105 -17.63 -10.53 -16.53
CA HIS A 105 -16.48 -11.43 -16.67
C HIS A 105 -16.24 -12.36 -15.48
N ILE A 106 -17.13 -12.38 -14.49
CA ILE A 106 -16.98 -13.23 -13.28
C ILE A 106 -16.91 -14.72 -13.67
N ALA A 107 -17.86 -15.18 -14.51
CA ALA A 107 -17.93 -16.58 -14.94
C ALA A 107 -16.72 -16.99 -15.80
N TYR A 108 -16.18 -16.06 -16.60
CA TYR A 108 -14.98 -16.31 -17.39
C TYR A 108 -13.78 -16.61 -16.48
N HIS A 109 -13.51 -15.73 -15.51
CA HIS A 109 -12.35 -15.87 -14.62
C HIS A 109 -12.50 -17.06 -13.68
N GLN A 110 -13.71 -17.33 -13.17
CA GLN A 110 -14.00 -18.56 -12.41
C GLN A 110 -13.54 -19.80 -13.20
N LYS A 111 -13.93 -19.90 -14.48
CA LYS A 111 -13.55 -21.02 -15.34
C LYS A 111 -12.05 -21.04 -15.65
N ALA A 112 -11.46 -19.88 -15.97
CA ALA A 112 -10.04 -19.75 -16.30
C ALA A 112 -9.12 -20.14 -15.14
N PHE A 113 -9.55 -19.90 -13.89
CA PHE A 113 -8.84 -20.28 -12.68
C PHE A 113 -9.20 -21.68 -12.16
N GLY A 114 -10.22 -22.32 -12.73
CA GLY A 114 -10.65 -23.67 -12.36
C GLY A 114 -11.41 -23.75 -11.03
N PHE A 115 -12.04 -22.65 -10.60
CA PHE A 115 -12.77 -22.60 -9.34
C PHE A 115 -14.19 -23.18 -9.47
N SER A 116 -14.64 -23.91 -8.44
CA SER A 116 -16.00 -24.46 -8.35
C SER A 116 -17.08 -23.38 -8.21
N LYS A 117 -16.71 -22.23 -7.64
CA LYS A 117 -17.56 -21.05 -7.46
C LYS A 117 -16.75 -19.76 -7.66
N PRO A 118 -17.38 -18.64 -8.05
CA PRO A 118 -16.68 -17.36 -8.07
C PRO A 118 -16.28 -16.96 -6.65
N ASN A 119 -15.08 -16.40 -6.51
CA ASN A 119 -14.56 -15.84 -5.26
C ASN A 119 -14.42 -14.30 -5.33
N VAL A 120 -15.00 -13.67 -6.36
CA VAL A 120 -15.04 -12.21 -6.53
C VAL A 120 -16.46 -11.68 -6.37
N ARG A 121 -16.58 -10.48 -5.81
CA ARG A 121 -17.82 -9.67 -5.80
C ARG A 121 -17.46 -8.21 -6.03
N PHE A 122 -18.30 -7.49 -6.74
CA PHE A 122 -18.14 -6.04 -6.94
C PHE A 122 -19.32 -5.27 -6.34
N LEU A 123 -19.04 -4.11 -5.76
CA LEU A 123 -20.03 -3.22 -5.15
C LEU A 123 -19.90 -1.82 -5.73
N GLU A 124 -21.04 -1.20 -6.01
CA GLU A 124 -21.11 0.21 -6.39
C GLU A 124 -21.14 1.08 -5.13
N GLY A 125 -20.24 2.05 -5.03
CA GLY A 125 -20.23 2.99 -3.91
C GLY A 125 -19.03 3.93 -3.90
N TYR A 126 -19.14 4.94 -3.04
CA TYR A 126 -18.04 5.88 -2.77
C TYR A 126 -17.15 5.34 -1.64
N LEU A 127 -15.83 5.51 -1.78
CA LEU A 127 -14.86 5.03 -0.79
C LEU A 127 -14.98 5.78 0.55
N GLU A 128 -15.52 6.99 0.53
CA GLU A 128 -15.83 7.80 1.71
C GLU A 128 -17.09 7.35 2.45
N LYS A 129 -17.85 6.40 1.89
CA LYS A 129 -19.16 5.93 2.38
C LYS A 129 -19.23 4.41 2.44
N LEU A 130 -18.11 3.76 2.78
CA LEU A 130 -18.04 2.28 2.85
C LEU A 130 -18.91 1.69 3.96
N ASP A 131 -19.40 2.51 4.89
CA ASP A 131 -20.41 2.15 5.89
C ASP A 131 -21.83 2.04 5.32
N GLU A 132 -22.11 2.64 4.16
CA GLU A 132 -23.39 2.48 3.44
C GLU A 132 -23.46 1.16 2.64
N LEU A 133 -22.32 0.47 2.47
CA LEU A 133 -22.21 -0.78 1.72
C LEU A 133 -22.34 -2.02 2.61
N ASP A 134 -22.67 -3.16 2.00
CA ASP A 134 -22.71 -4.48 2.66
C ASP A 134 -21.29 -5.01 2.95
N LEU A 135 -20.60 -4.33 3.88
CA LEU A 135 -19.23 -4.62 4.31
C LEU A 135 -19.18 -4.72 5.84
N ALA A 136 -19.06 -5.95 6.33
CA ALA A 136 -18.93 -6.23 7.77
C ALA A 136 -17.60 -5.74 8.33
N GLU A 137 -17.61 -5.27 9.58
CA GLU A 137 -16.39 -4.93 10.32
C GLU A 137 -15.50 -6.14 10.53
N ASN A 138 -14.19 -5.92 10.69
CA ASN A 138 -13.20 -6.98 10.94
C ASN A 138 -13.33 -8.17 9.96
N ARG A 139 -13.57 -7.88 8.68
CA ARG A 139 -13.83 -8.90 7.67
C ARG A 139 -12.63 -9.18 6.78
N PHE A 140 -11.83 -8.16 6.49
CA PHE A 140 -10.77 -8.27 5.49
C PHE A 140 -9.42 -8.49 6.15
N ASP A 141 -8.64 -9.41 5.58
CA ASP A 141 -7.25 -9.63 5.97
C ASP A 141 -6.36 -8.54 5.36
N ILE A 142 -6.69 -8.12 4.13
CA ILE A 142 -5.92 -7.16 3.35
C ILE A 142 -6.87 -6.17 2.68
N ILE A 143 -6.54 -4.89 2.72
CA ILE A 143 -7.18 -3.86 1.89
C ILE A 143 -6.11 -3.34 0.93
N VAL A 144 -6.42 -3.28 -0.36
CA VAL A 144 -5.53 -2.71 -1.38
C VAL A 144 -6.17 -1.51 -2.05
N SER A 145 -5.32 -0.64 -2.60
CA SER A 145 -5.73 0.46 -3.47
C SER A 145 -4.53 0.88 -4.34
N ASN A 146 -4.81 1.37 -5.55
CA ASN A 146 -3.77 1.83 -6.47
C ASN A 146 -4.17 3.17 -7.10
N CYS A 147 -3.53 4.26 -6.66
CA CYS A 147 -3.70 5.62 -7.21
C CYS A 147 -5.13 6.18 -7.17
N VAL A 148 -5.95 5.78 -6.19
CA VAL A 148 -7.36 6.20 -6.09
C VAL A 148 -7.63 7.11 -4.90
N LEU A 149 -6.84 7.03 -3.82
CA LEU A 149 -7.14 7.76 -2.59
C LEU A 149 -6.99 9.27 -2.76
N ASN A 150 -6.07 9.70 -3.63
CA ASN A 150 -5.92 11.12 -3.98
C ASN A 150 -7.18 11.74 -4.61
N LEU A 151 -8.03 10.94 -5.25
CA LEU A 151 -9.29 11.38 -5.86
C LEU A 151 -10.45 11.49 -4.85
N CYS A 152 -10.28 10.96 -3.64
CA CYS A 152 -11.28 11.02 -2.59
C CYS A 152 -11.39 12.42 -1.98
N THR A 153 -12.63 12.88 -1.80
CA THR A 153 -13.00 14.15 -1.13
C THR A 153 -12.72 14.12 0.37
N ASP A 154 -13.03 13.01 1.03
CA ASP A 154 -12.85 12.82 2.48
C ASP A 154 -11.93 11.63 2.72
N LYS A 155 -10.62 11.90 2.59
CA LYS A 155 -9.58 10.89 2.80
C LYS A 155 -9.63 10.33 4.24
N GLN A 156 -9.97 11.15 5.24
CA GLN A 156 -10.04 10.70 6.62
C GLN A 156 -11.13 9.64 6.80
N ALA A 157 -12.30 9.81 6.18
CA ALA A 157 -13.35 8.80 6.19
C ALA A 157 -12.88 7.48 5.59
N VAL A 158 -12.17 7.50 4.45
CA VAL A 158 -11.63 6.29 3.81
C VAL A 158 -10.70 5.52 4.75
N PHE A 159 -9.73 6.19 5.38
CA PHE A 159 -8.82 5.53 6.32
C PHE A 159 -9.54 5.01 7.57
N ASN A 160 -10.54 5.73 8.09
CA ASN A 160 -11.35 5.25 9.21
C ASN A 160 -12.13 3.98 8.85
N HIS A 161 -12.73 3.94 7.65
CA HIS A 161 -13.42 2.75 7.16
C HIS A 161 -12.47 1.59 6.91
N ALA A 162 -11.31 1.83 6.31
CA ALA A 162 -10.29 0.81 6.10
C ALA A 162 -9.88 0.18 7.44
N TYR A 163 -9.59 1.00 8.46
CA TYR A 163 -9.28 0.51 9.80
C TYR A 163 -10.44 -0.29 10.42
N ARG A 164 -11.69 0.17 10.28
CA ARG A 164 -12.88 -0.55 10.78
C ARG A 164 -13.07 -1.92 10.11
N LEU A 165 -12.85 -1.98 8.80
CA LEU A 165 -13.11 -3.17 7.97
C LEU A 165 -12.02 -4.24 8.07
N LEU A 166 -10.77 -3.85 8.38
CA LEU A 166 -9.68 -4.78 8.62
C LEU A 166 -9.89 -5.62 9.87
N LYS A 167 -9.54 -6.91 9.81
CA LYS A 167 -9.36 -7.76 11.00
C LYS A 167 -8.21 -7.23 11.87
N PRO A 168 -8.20 -7.53 13.17
CA PRO A 168 -6.97 -7.45 13.97
C PRO A 168 -5.85 -8.25 13.29
N GLY A 169 -4.67 -7.66 13.14
CA GLY A 169 -3.54 -8.22 12.40
C GLY A 169 -3.64 -8.08 10.87
N GLY A 170 -4.72 -7.51 10.35
CA GLY A 170 -4.87 -7.20 8.93
C GLY A 170 -4.07 -5.99 8.50
N GLU A 171 -3.89 -5.80 7.19
CA GLU A 171 -3.10 -4.69 6.63
C GLU A 171 -3.83 -3.95 5.51
N MET A 172 -3.64 -2.64 5.44
CA MET A 172 -3.89 -1.86 4.23
C MET A 172 -2.55 -1.69 3.49
N TYR A 173 -2.47 -2.18 2.26
CA TYR A 173 -1.28 -2.15 1.41
C TYR A 173 -1.62 -1.45 0.10
N PHE A 174 -1.09 -0.25 -0.11
CA PHE A 174 -1.53 0.59 -1.23
C PHE A 174 -0.41 1.46 -1.77
N SER A 175 -0.52 1.84 -3.04
CA SER A 175 0.36 2.82 -3.68
C SER A 175 -0.44 4.04 -4.08
N ASP A 176 0.14 5.22 -3.84
CA ASP A 176 -0.41 6.48 -4.32
C ASP A 176 0.70 7.52 -4.59
N VAL A 177 0.31 8.68 -5.10
CA VAL A 177 1.17 9.83 -5.34
C VAL A 177 1.22 10.73 -4.11
N TYR A 178 2.42 11.16 -3.71
CA TYR A 178 2.65 12.05 -2.58
C TYR A 178 3.51 13.22 -2.99
N ALA A 179 3.33 14.35 -2.30
CA ALA A 179 4.13 15.54 -2.47
C ALA A 179 5.08 15.75 -1.27
N ASP A 180 6.26 16.31 -1.53
CA ASP A 180 7.22 16.72 -0.49
C ASP A 180 6.74 17.94 0.32
N ARG A 181 5.73 18.65 -0.18
CA ARG A 181 5.11 19.83 0.42
C ARG A 181 3.64 19.94 0.03
N ARG A 182 2.89 20.78 0.73
CA ARG A 182 1.47 21.01 0.43
C ARG A 182 1.32 21.68 -0.95
N VAL A 183 0.50 21.09 -1.81
CA VAL A 183 0.13 21.66 -3.10
C VAL A 183 -0.76 22.90 -2.87
N PRO A 184 -0.41 24.07 -3.44
CA PRO A 184 -1.24 25.28 -3.32
C PRO A 184 -2.66 25.10 -3.89
N ASP A 185 -3.65 25.74 -3.26
CA ASP A 185 -5.07 25.68 -3.64
C ASP A 185 -5.34 26.04 -5.12
N GLU A 186 -4.53 26.91 -5.70
CA GLU A 186 -4.64 27.32 -7.11
C GLU A 186 -4.32 26.15 -8.05
N LEU A 187 -3.31 25.33 -7.70
CA LEU A 187 -2.95 24.13 -8.46
C LEU A 187 -3.92 22.97 -8.17
N ALA A 188 -4.41 22.86 -6.92
CA ALA A 188 -5.44 21.89 -6.53
C ALA A 188 -6.71 21.96 -7.38
N LYS A 189 -7.05 23.16 -7.88
CA LYS A 189 -8.24 23.41 -8.72
C LYS A 189 -7.98 23.30 -10.22
N ASP A 190 -6.74 23.03 -10.65
CA ASP A 190 -6.43 22.84 -12.07
C ASP A 190 -6.92 21.43 -12.51
N PRO A 191 -7.89 21.35 -13.44
CA PRO A 191 -8.51 20.07 -13.83
C PRO A 191 -7.52 19.14 -14.55
N VAL A 192 -6.48 19.68 -15.20
CA VAL A 192 -5.45 18.87 -15.85
C VAL A 192 -4.56 18.22 -14.80
N LEU A 193 -4.11 18.99 -13.81
CA LEU A 193 -3.29 18.46 -12.70
C LEU A 193 -4.07 17.49 -11.81
N TYR A 194 -5.39 17.69 -11.71
CA TYR A 194 -6.28 16.82 -10.95
C TYR A 194 -6.47 15.47 -11.65
N GLY A 195 -6.68 15.46 -12.97
CA GLY A 195 -6.78 14.24 -13.77
C GLY A 195 -5.49 13.39 -13.75
N GLU A 196 -4.33 14.03 -13.64
CA GLU A 196 -3.01 13.37 -13.54
C GLU A 196 -2.64 12.94 -12.09
N CYS A 197 -3.58 12.99 -11.14
CA CYS A 197 -3.36 12.65 -9.72
C CYS A 197 -2.28 13.49 -9.00
N LEU A 198 -1.81 14.60 -9.59
CA LEU A 198 -0.79 15.46 -8.99
C LEU A 198 -1.39 16.47 -8.02
N SER A 199 -2.49 17.12 -8.41
CA SER A 199 -3.02 18.23 -7.61
C SER A 199 -3.75 17.78 -6.33
N GLY A 200 -4.27 16.54 -6.34
CA GLY A 200 -4.85 15.87 -5.18
C GLY A 200 -3.83 15.17 -4.28
N ALA A 201 -2.56 15.13 -4.66
CA ALA A 201 -1.51 14.45 -3.92
C ALA A 201 -1.33 15.07 -2.53
N LEU A 202 -1.42 14.22 -1.50
CA LEU A 202 -1.18 14.67 -0.14
C LEU A 202 0.29 14.97 0.09
N TYR A 203 0.55 16.03 0.86
CA TYR A 203 1.82 16.15 1.56
C TYR A 203 2.01 14.91 2.44
N TRP A 204 3.16 14.23 2.31
CA TRP A 204 3.41 12.94 2.97
C TRP A 204 3.11 12.97 4.49
N ASN A 205 3.45 14.06 5.19
CA ASN A 205 3.22 14.13 6.63
C ASN A 205 1.74 14.38 6.99
N ASP A 206 0.97 15.05 6.13
CA ASP A 206 -0.48 15.17 6.32
C ASP A 206 -1.14 13.79 6.15
N PHE A 207 -0.67 12.98 5.20
CA PHE A 207 -1.07 11.57 5.08
C PHE A 207 -0.77 10.78 6.36
N LEU A 208 0.46 10.85 6.89
CA LEU A 208 0.81 10.13 8.12
C LEU A 208 -0.09 10.52 9.29
N ASN A 209 -0.43 11.81 9.42
CA ASN A 209 -1.34 12.28 10.44
C ASN A 209 -2.76 11.72 10.27
N ILE A 210 -3.28 11.66 9.03
CA ILE A 210 -4.59 11.08 8.71
C ILE A 210 -4.62 9.58 9.07
N ALA A 211 -3.59 8.84 8.65
CA ALA A 211 -3.45 7.41 8.92
C ALA A 211 -3.38 7.12 10.43
N LYS A 212 -2.54 7.86 11.16
CA LYS A 212 -2.42 7.75 12.62
C LYS A 212 -3.72 8.08 13.35
N LYS A 213 -4.43 9.13 12.90
CA LYS A 213 -5.74 9.50 13.45
C LYS A 213 -6.81 8.43 13.22
N ALA A 214 -6.72 7.66 12.14
CA ALA A 214 -7.62 6.53 11.88
C ALA A 214 -7.31 5.29 12.74
N GLY A 215 -6.12 5.23 13.35
CA GLY A 215 -5.67 4.13 14.20
C GLY A 215 -4.43 3.38 13.66
N PHE A 216 -3.94 3.72 12.47
CA PHE A 216 -2.70 3.15 11.93
C PHE A 216 -1.49 3.89 12.50
N THR A 217 -1.02 3.47 13.68
CA THR A 217 -0.03 4.23 14.47
C THR A 217 1.39 4.17 13.92
N ASP A 218 1.75 3.13 13.16
CA ASP A 218 3.07 2.94 12.54
C ASP A 218 2.97 2.60 11.03
N PRO A 219 2.67 3.58 10.15
CA PRO A 219 2.71 3.38 8.70
C PRO A 219 4.13 3.11 8.21
N ARG A 220 4.33 2.06 7.40
CA ARG A 220 5.64 1.68 6.85
C ARG A 220 5.73 1.96 5.35
N LEU A 221 6.78 2.66 4.95
CA LEU A 221 7.10 2.92 3.54
C LEU A 221 7.81 1.70 2.95
N VAL A 222 7.19 1.04 1.98
CA VAL A 222 7.72 -0.20 1.39
C VAL A 222 8.71 0.10 0.28
N GLU A 223 8.32 1.00 -0.61
CA GLU A 223 9.12 1.47 -1.73
C GLU A 223 8.64 2.85 -2.15
N ASP A 224 9.52 3.63 -2.75
CA ASP A 224 9.21 4.91 -3.33
C ASP A 224 10.05 5.18 -4.58
N ARG A 225 9.53 6.05 -5.45
CA ARG A 225 10.25 6.58 -6.59
C ARG A 225 9.84 8.02 -6.86
N PRO A 226 10.77 8.90 -7.27
CA PRO A 226 10.40 10.22 -7.76
C PRO A 226 9.60 10.10 -9.06
N LEU A 227 8.63 10.99 -9.23
CA LEU A 227 7.88 11.14 -10.48
C LEU A 227 8.49 12.26 -11.31
N THR A 228 8.69 11.98 -12.60
CA THR A 228 9.07 12.99 -13.59
C THR A 228 7.83 13.49 -14.32
N VAL A 229 7.80 14.80 -14.56
CA VAL A 229 6.76 15.48 -15.31
C VAL A 229 7.34 15.85 -16.68
N ASP A 230 6.99 15.08 -17.70
CA ASP A 230 7.59 15.24 -19.04
C ASP A 230 6.93 16.37 -19.86
N ASN A 231 6.06 17.17 -19.23
CA ASN A 231 5.38 18.32 -19.82
C ASN A 231 5.96 19.63 -19.24
N PRO A 232 6.75 20.40 -20.00
CA PRO A 232 7.40 21.62 -19.51
C PRO A 232 6.44 22.69 -18.96
N LYS A 233 5.21 22.76 -19.49
CA LYS A 233 4.19 23.71 -19.01
C LYS A 233 3.63 23.31 -17.65
N ILE A 234 3.55 22.01 -17.38
CA ILE A 234 3.12 21.48 -16.09
C ILE A 234 4.26 21.66 -15.09
N GLU A 235 5.49 21.34 -15.48
CA GLU A 235 6.68 21.51 -14.64
C GLU A 235 6.85 22.96 -14.16
N GLU A 236 6.71 23.94 -15.07
CA GLU A 236 6.77 25.37 -14.72
C GLU A 236 5.69 25.78 -13.70
N LYS A 237 4.48 25.22 -13.83
CA LYS A 237 3.37 25.48 -12.88
C LYS A 237 3.62 24.86 -11.51
N LEU A 238 4.20 23.66 -11.46
CA LEU A 238 4.46 22.93 -10.21
C LEU A 238 5.62 23.55 -9.42
N GLY A 239 6.51 24.27 -10.10
CA GLY A 239 7.64 24.95 -9.48
C GLY A 239 8.57 23.95 -8.80
N ASN A 240 8.72 24.07 -7.47
CA ASN A 240 9.66 23.24 -6.69
C ASN A 240 8.98 22.08 -5.94
N ILE A 241 7.74 21.73 -6.28
CA ILE A 241 7.03 20.61 -5.64
C ILE A 241 7.60 19.30 -6.20
N GLY A 242 8.14 18.46 -5.31
CA GLY A 242 8.57 17.11 -5.66
C GLY A 242 7.42 16.13 -5.48
N PHE A 243 7.17 15.29 -6.49
CA PHE A 243 6.17 14.23 -6.44
C PHE A 243 6.83 12.86 -6.42
N TYR A 244 6.22 11.94 -5.68
CA TYR A 244 6.73 10.60 -5.46
C TYR A 244 5.58 9.61 -5.57
N SER A 245 5.79 8.50 -6.27
CA SER A 245 4.94 7.33 -6.13
C SER A 245 5.50 6.51 -4.97
N ALA A 246 4.66 6.20 -3.99
CA ALA A 246 5.08 5.47 -2.81
C ALA A 246 4.06 4.40 -2.43
N THR A 247 4.57 3.21 -2.11
CA THR A 247 3.79 2.10 -1.59
C THR A 247 3.93 2.07 -0.08
N TYR A 248 2.80 2.13 0.62
CA TYR A 248 2.74 2.04 2.07
C TYR A 248 2.03 0.76 2.52
N ARG A 249 2.43 0.28 3.69
CA ARG A 249 1.70 -0.76 4.44
C ARG A 249 1.34 -0.29 5.84
N LEU A 250 0.08 -0.49 6.21
CA LEU A 250 -0.50 0.01 7.45
C LEU A 250 -1.19 -1.16 8.16
N PHE A 251 -0.62 -1.61 9.28
CA PHE A 251 -1.18 -2.73 10.04
C PHE A 251 -2.23 -2.25 11.05
N LYS A 252 -3.30 -3.03 11.19
CA LYS A 252 -4.25 -2.90 12.31
C LYS A 252 -3.80 -3.77 13.47
N ILE A 253 -2.95 -3.22 14.32
CA ILE A 253 -2.47 -3.86 15.55
C ILE A 253 -2.62 -2.85 16.69
N ALA A 254 -3.32 -3.25 17.76
CA ALA A 254 -3.76 -2.32 18.80
C ALA A 254 -2.59 -1.76 19.64
N ASP A 255 -1.54 -2.54 19.82
CA ASP A 255 -0.42 -2.24 20.73
C ASP A 255 0.82 -1.70 20.01
N LEU A 256 0.68 -1.16 18.79
CA LEU A 256 1.79 -0.50 18.11
C LEU A 256 2.05 0.87 18.74
N GLU A 257 3.31 1.09 19.12
CA GLU A 257 3.76 2.31 19.77
C GLU A 257 4.07 3.40 18.73
N PRO A 258 3.94 4.69 19.07
CA PRO A 258 4.26 5.78 18.13
C PRO A 258 5.75 5.86 17.75
N GLN A 259 6.62 5.25 18.54
CA GLN A 259 8.06 5.19 18.38
C GLN A 259 8.52 3.74 18.34
N CYS A 260 9.68 3.50 17.75
CA CYS A 260 10.28 2.17 17.75
C CYS A 260 10.98 1.91 19.09
N GLU A 261 10.32 1.19 19.98
CA GLU A 261 10.89 0.83 21.27
C GLU A 261 11.70 -0.48 21.19
N ASP A 262 12.79 -0.54 21.97
CA ASP A 262 13.68 -1.70 22.06
C ASP A 262 13.39 -2.54 23.30
N TYR A 263 13.12 -3.82 23.07
CA TYR A 263 12.91 -4.84 24.09
C TYR A 263 13.95 -5.98 23.98
N GLY A 264 15.03 -5.78 23.24
CA GLY A 264 16.06 -6.81 22.99
C GLY A 264 15.57 -7.95 22.11
N GLN A 265 14.64 -7.66 21.21
CA GLN A 265 13.94 -8.65 20.40
C GLN A 265 14.64 -8.89 19.07
N ALA A 266 14.50 -10.12 18.56
CA ALA A 266 15.00 -10.49 17.25
C ALA A 266 14.08 -11.51 16.58
N VAL A 267 14.17 -11.59 15.26
CA VAL A 267 13.44 -12.57 14.45
C VAL A 267 14.39 -13.32 13.52
N ARG A 268 13.96 -14.49 13.04
CA ARG A 268 14.62 -15.20 11.95
C ARG A 268 13.60 -15.59 10.91
N TYR A 269 13.77 -15.12 9.68
CA TYR A 269 12.93 -15.53 8.57
C TYR A 269 13.24 -16.98 8.16
N LYS A 270 12.20 -17.80 7.96
CA LYS A 270 12.33 -19.23 7.66
C LYS A 270 12.49 -19.52 6.15
N GLY A 271 12.32 -18.53 5.27
CA GLY A 271 12.35 -18.77 3.81
C GLY A 271 11.13 -19.50 3.27
N THR A 272 10.02 -19.49 3.99
CA THR A 272 8.82 -20.30 3.70
C THR A 272 7.73 -19.55 2.95
N LEU A 273 7.90 -18.25 2.71
CA LEU A 273 6.93 -17.45 1.96
C LEU A 273 7.09 -17.71 0.45
N GLU A 274 5.98 -18.01 -0.21
CA GLU A 274 5.99 -18.32 -1.65
C GLU A 274 6.43 -17.11 -2.47
N GLY A 275 7.51 -17.27 -3.25
CA GLY A 275 8.07 -16.19 -4.08
C GLY A 275 9.23 -15.43 -3.43
N SER A 276 9.46 -15.62 -2.13
CA SER A 276 10.46 -14.89 -1.35
C SER A 276 11.37 -15.85 -0.55
N PRO A 277 12.05 -16.82 -1.18
CA PRO A 277 12.81 -17.85 -0.46
C PRO A 277 14.10 -17.32 0.19
N ASP A 278 14.68 -16.25 -0.35
CA ASP A 278 16.02 -15.77 0.05
C ASP A 278 15.97 -14.64 1.08
N ALA A 279 14.95 -13.78 1.01
CA ALA A 279 14.73 -12.70 1.96
C ALA A 279 13.25 -12.30 2.01
N PHE A 280 12.82 -11.76 3.14
CA PHE A 280 11.53 -11.09 3.29
C PHE A 280 11.74 -9.58 3.39
N VAL A 281 10.98 -8.82 2.58
CA VAL A 281 10.99 -7.34 2.62
C VAL A 281 9.73 -6.89 3.33
N LEU A 282 9.87 -6.41 4.57
CA LEU A 282 8.75 -5.82 5.29
C LEU A 282 8.51 -4.39 4.78
N ASP A 283 9.56 -3.62 4.67
CA ASP A 283 9.55 -2.22 4.25
C ASP A 283 10.94 -1.82 3.71
N ASN A 284 11.14 -0.56 3.33
CA ASN A 284 12.40 -0.09 2.74
C ASN A 284 13.61 -0.11 3.71
N HIS A 285 13.40 -0.40 4.99
CA HIS A 285 14.45 -0.52 6.00
C HIS A 285 14.67 -1.97 6.47
N HIS A 286 13.64 -2.82 6.38
CA HIS A 286 13.65 -4.17 6.94
C HIS A 286 13.68 -5.25 5.85
N ILE A 287 14.89 -5.59 5.42
CA ILE A 287 15.18 -6.72 4.51
C ILE A 287 15.79 -7.85 5.33
N ILE A 288 15.04 -8.93 5.55
CA ILE A 288 15.39 -10.02 6.46
C ILE A 288 15.76 -11.27 5.66
N GLU A 289 17.07 -11.56 5.59
CA GLU A 289 17.60 -12.74 4.90
C GLU A 289 17.19 -14.04 5.59
N THR A 290 16.91 -15.07 4.78
CA THR A 290 16.52 -16.40 5.27
C THR A 290 17.61 -17.00 6.16
N GLY A 291 17.19 -17.48 7.33
CA GLY A 291 18.07 -18.13 8.31
C GLY A 291 18.92 -17.18 9.16
N ARG A 292 18.95 -15.88 8.84
CA ARG A 292 19.70 -14.87 9.61
C ARG A 292 18.88 -14.37 10.79
N ILE A 293 19.50 -14.25 11.97
CA ILE A 293 18.91 -13.56 13.11
C ILE A 293 19.00 -12.05 12.85
N PHE A 294 17.86 -11.38 12.96
CA PHE A 294 17.69 -9.97 12.64
C PHE A 294 17.06 -9.25 13.85
N PRO A 295 17.77 -8.33 14.51
CA PRO A 295 17.23 -7.53 15.61
C PRO A 295 16.07 -6.64 15.13
N VAL A 296 15.03 -6.50 15.94
CA VAL A 296 13.85 -5.71 15.59
C VAL A 296 13.32 -4.93 16.79
N CYS A 297 12.71 -3.78 16.53
CA CYS A 297 11.93 -3.06 17.53
C CYS A 297 10.62 -3.79 17.86
N GLY A 298 9.98 -3.40 18.96
CA GLY A 298 8.71 -3.97 19.42
C GLY A 298 7.61 -3.94 18.35
N ASN A 299 7.48 -2.83 17.62
CA ASN A 299 6.48 -2.71 16.55
C ASN A 299 6.72 -3.73 15.43
N THR A 300 7.95 -3.81 14.91
CA THR A 300 8.30 -4.76 13.85
C THR A 300 8.09 -6.20 14.32
N TRP A 301 8.45 -6.51 15.58
CA TRP A 301 8.17 -7.81 16.17
C TRP A 301 6.67 -8.14 16.14
N ARG A 302 5.81 -7.20 16.56
CA ARG A 302 4.34 -7.38 16.52
C ARG A 302 3.81 -7.51 15.09
N MET A 303 4.28 -6.68 14.15
CA MET A 303 3.88 -6.76 12.74
C MET A 303 4.18 -8.13 12.11
N LEU A 304 5.25 -8.80 12.55
CA LEU A 304 5.57 -10.15 12.09
C LEU A 304 4.81 -11.23 12.90
N ASN A 305 4.65 -11.04 14.20
CA ASN A 305 4.11 -12.04 15.13
C ASN A 305 2.58 -12.11 15.20
N GLU A 306 1.91 -10.98 15.03
CA GLU A 306 0.46 -10.79 15.22
C GLU A 306 -0.31 -10.72 13.89
N THR A 307 0.35 -11.06 12.79
CA THR A 307 -0.24 -11.02 11.44
C THR A 307 -0.10 -12.37 10.77
N ARG A 308 -0.55 -12.45 9.51
CA ARG A 308 -0.39 -13.65 8.66
C ARG A 308 1.06 -14.09 8.45
N PHE A 309 2.05 -13.26 8.79
CA PHE A 309 3.47 -13.57 8.65
C PHE A 309 4.01 -14.48 9.76
N ARG A 310 3.30 -14.64 10.88
CA ARG A 310 3.77 -15.34 12.08
C ARG A 310 4.45 -16.68 11.80
N GLU A 311 3.80 -17.53 11.00
CA GLU A 311 4.27 -18.90 10.73
C GLU A 311 5.61 -18.92 9.97
N HIS A 312 5.96 -17.83 9.30
CA HIS A 312 7.18 -17.68 8.49
C HIS A 312 8.40 -17.19 9.29
N PHE A 313 8.24 -16.91 10.58
CA PHE A 313 9.32 -16.39 11.43
C PHE A 313 9.51 -17.22 12.70
N ASP A 314 10.74 -17.27 13.17
CA ASP A 314 11.07 -17.60 14.56
C ASP A 314 11.29 -16.30 15.34
N PHE A 315 10.89 -16.28 16.61
CA PHE A 315 10.91 -15.09 17.46
C PHE A 315 11.78 -15.32 18.68
N TYR A 316 12.58 -14.32 19.04
CA TYR A 316 13.52 -14.33 20.17
C TYR A 316 13.33 -13.07 21.03
N GLY A 317 13.58 -13.20 22.32
CA GLY A 317 13.32 -12.15 23.31
C GLY A 317 11.89 -12.18 23.84
N ASP A 318 11.61 -11.30 24.80
CA ASP A 318 10.29 -11.11 25.40
C ASP A 318 10.05 -9.61 25.67
N TRP A 319 9.04 -9.26 26.47
CA TRP A 319 8.68 -7.88 26.82
C TRP A 319 9.10 -7.50 28.24
N SER A 320 9.97 -8.29 28.89
CA SER A 320 10.29 -8.15 30.32
C SER A 320 11.20 -6.96 30.63
N THR A 321 12.01 -6.53 29.67
CA THR A 321 13.00 -5.46 29.83
C THR A 321 12.89 -4.49 28.65
N HIS A 322 12.71 -3.20 28.95
CA HIS A 322 12.73 -2.11 27.98
C HIS A 322 14.12 -1.44 28.01
N TYR A 323 14.73 -1.28 26.83
CA TYR A 323 16.07 -0.73 26.65
C TYR A 323 16.07 0.72 26.12
N GLY A 324 14.89 1.29 25.84
CA GLY A 324 14.73 2.63 25.27
C GLY A 324 14.37 2.60 23.78
N ILE A 325 14.81 3.60 23.03
CA ILE A 325 14.55 3.69 21.59
C ILE A 325 15.46 2.71 20.84
N PHE A 326 14.87 1.97 19.90
CA PHE A 326 15.60 1.08 19.02
C PHE A 326 16.50 1.87 18.07
N GLU A 327 17.81 1.59 18.11
CA GLU A 327 18.80 2.29 17.30
C GLU A 327 18.49 2.17 15.80
N GLY A 328 18.66 3.28 15.08
CA GLY A 328 18.43 3.31 13.63
C GLY A 328 16.97 3.46 13.20
N CYS A 329 16.01 3.61 14.13
CA CYS A 329 14.59 3.81 13.79
C CYS A 329 14.14 5.29 13.77
N GLY A 330 15.03 6.22 13.40
CA GLY A 330 14.67 7.59 13.00
C GLY A 330 14.34 8.59 14.11
N THR A 331 14.33 8.19 15.39
CA THR A 331 14.14 9.12 16.52
C THR A 331 15.33 9.05 17.46
N ASP A 332 16.05 10.16 17.61
CA ASP A 332 17.12 10.28 18.59
C ASP A 332 16.57 10.57 19.99
N ILE A 333 17.31 10.16 21.03
CA ILE A 333 16.97 10.48 22.43
C ILE A 333 16.97 12.02 22.59
N PRO A 334 15.85 12.63 23.04
CA PRO A 334 15.69 14.09 23.03
C PRO A 334 16.51 14.80 24.12
N PHE A 335 17.05 14.05 25.07
CA PHE A 335 17.94 14.55 26.10
C PHE A 335 19.37 14.41 25.59
N GLY A 336 20.06 15.53 25.39
CA GLY A 336 21.49 15.51 25.08
C GLY A 336 22.27 14.81 26.17
N GLN A 337 22.62 13.55 25.97
CA GLN A 337 23.62 12.86 26.77
C GLN A 337 24.85 12.63 25.90
N SER A 338 25.89 13.39 26.21
CA SER A 338 27.26 13.01 25.91
C SER A 338 27.51 11.62 26.50
N ILE A 339 27.40 10.59 25.68
CA ILE A 339 27.97 9.30 26.03
C ILE A 339 29.47 9.55 26.11
N LEU A 340 30.00 9.41 27.33
CA LEU A 340 31.42 9.41 27.65
C LEU A 340 32.10 8.34 26.79
N THR A 341 32.59 8.72 25.63
CA THR A 341 33.69 8.01 24.96
C THR A 341 34.99 8.63 25.48
N ASP A 342 35.34 8.23 26.71
CA ASP A 342 36.72 8.31 27.14
C ASP A 342 37.47 7.17 26.45
N SER A 343 37.95 7.46 25.25
CA SER A 343 39.09 6.75 24.67
C SER A 343 39.97 7.79 24.00
N GLY A 344 40.88 8.37 24.77
CA GLY A 344 42.16 8.76 24.20
C GLY A 344 42.76 7.54 23.48
N ASP A 345 43.19 7.69 22.23
CA ASP A 345 44.59 8.06 22.00
C ASP A 345 44.90 8.29 20.51
N HIS A 346 45.71 9.32 20.31
CA HIS A 346 46.71 9.55 19.25
C HIS A 346 46.45 9.40 17.74
N GLY A 347 46.63 10.55 17.06
CA GLY A 347 47.20 10.69 15.71
C GLY A 347 46.58 11.88 14.98
N GLY A 348 47.16 13.07 14.84
CA GLY A 348 48.56 13.41 14.65
C GLY A 348 48.78 13.83 13.18
N GLY A 349 48.91 15.15 12.94
CA GLY A 349 49.74 15.69 11.84
C GLY A 349 49.03 16.41 10.67
N CYS A 350 49.29 17.73 10.60
CA CYS A 350 49.66 18.61 9.47
C CYS A 350 49.41 18.16 8.02
N CYS A 351 49.05 19.03 7.06
CA CYS A 351 49.46 20.43 6.84
C CYS A 351 48.29 21.30 6.37
#